data_AF-A0A060C1J5-F1
#
_entry.id   AF-A0A060C1J5-F1
#
_cell.length_a   1.000
_cell.length_b   1.000
_cell.length_c   1.000
_cell.angle_alpha   90.00
_cell.angle_beta   90.00
_cell.angle_gamma   90.00
#
_symmetry.space_group_name_H-M   'P 1'
#
loop_
_entity.id
_entity.type
_entity.pdbx_description
1 polymer ?
#
loop_
_entity_poly.entity_id
_entity_poly.type
_entity_poly.pdbx_seq_one_letter_code
_entity_poly.pdbx_strand_id
1 'polypeptide(L)'
;AAAFRVWLRNRHRNLDGLNAAWGTDFWSQRYTSWEQVQPPRAMPTFANPGQVLDWRRFCDHQVRGCMEGEIAAIRAHSTLPVTTNFMGSFPPLDYRRWARDLDVISDDHYPDPADPGAAASVAWQGDLMRGLAGGAPWL
;
A
#
# COMPACT_ATOMS: atom_id res chain seq x y z
N ALA A 1 -9.61 11.74 -9.63
CA ALA A 1 -8.69 12.51 -8.74
C ALA A 1 -9.30 12.85 -7.38
N ALA A 2 -10.64 12.89 -7.22
CA ALA A 2 -11.29 13.37 -5.99
C ALA A 2 -10.78 12.69 -4.71
N ALA A 3 -10.84 11.35 -4.63
CA ALA A 3 -10.40 10.61 -3.44
C ALA A 3 -8.91 10.85 -3.09
N PHE A 4 -8.02 10.95 -4.08
CA PHE A 4 -6.62 11.25 -3.85
C PHE A 4 -6.42 12.64 -3.22
N ARG A 5 -7.16 13.66 -3.70
CA ARG A 5 -7.10 15.00 -3.11
C ARG A 5 -7.61 15.04 -1.67
N VAL A 6 -8.68 14.30 -1.37
CA VAL A 6 -9.18 14.16 0.01
C VAL A 6 -8.12 13.53 0.90
N TRP A 7 -7.50 12.43 0.44
CA TRP A 7 -6.43 11.77 1.17
C TRP A 7 -5.22 12.69 1.41
N LEU A 8 -4.81 13.46 0.40
CA LEU A 8 -3.72 14.42 0.53
C LEU A 8 -4.03 15.57 1.48
N ARG A 9 -5.28 16.08 1.49
CA ARG A 9 -5.73 17.07 2.47
C ARG A 9 -5.61 16.54 3.89
N ASN A 10 -6.01 15.30 4.13
CA ASN A 10 -5.89 14.67 5.44
C ASN A 10 -4.43 14.47 5.86
N ARG A 11 -3.56 14.09 4.91
CA ARG A 11 -2.14 13.82 5.16
C ARG A 11 -1.31 15.08 5.39
N HIS A 12 -1.44 16.07 4.50
CA HIS A 12 -0.57 17.25 4.45
C HIS A 12 -1.20 18.50 5.06
N ARG A 13 -2.48 18.41 5.45
CA ARG A 13 -3.31 19.47 6.04
C ARG A 13 -3.66 20.61 5.07
N ASN A 14 -2.68 21.20 4.41
CA ASN A 14 -2.86 22.31 3.46
C ASN A 14 -1.87 22.23 2.28
N LEU A 15 -2.01 23.13 1.31
CA LEU A 15 -1.18 23.14 0.10
C LEU A 15 0.28 23.49 0.38
N ASP A 16 0.57 24.35 1.35
CA ASP A 16 1.96 24.66 1.70
C ASP A 16 2.68 23.43 2.26
N GLY A 17 2.01 22.63 3.10
CA GLY A 17 2.52 21.36 3.57
C GLY A 17 2.80 20.37 2.43
N LEU A 18 1.89 20.25 1.47
CA LEU A 18 2.08 19.40 0.28
C LEU A 18 3.24 19.89 -0.58
N ASN A 19 3.27 21.20 -0.89
CA ASN A 19 4.30 21.80 -1.73
C ASN A 19 5.69 21.63 -1.11
N ALA A 20 5.82 21.84 0.21
CA ALA A 20 7.06 21.60 0.94
C ALA A 20 7.47 20.12 0.92
N ALA A 21 6.52 19.20 1.18
CA ALA A 21 6.80 17.77 1.21
C ALA A 21 7.22 17.19 -0.15
N TRP A 22 6.68 17.73 -1.24
CA TRP A 22 7.00 17.31 -2.61
C TRP A 22 8.11 18.14 -3.27
N GLY A 23 8.58 19.21 -2.62
CA GLY A 23 9.59 20.10 -3.19
C GLY A 23 9.15 20.76 -4.50
N THR A 24 7.90 21.21 -4.57
CA THR A 24 7.27 21.63 -5.84
C THR A 24 7.77 22.95 -6.42
N ASP A 25 8.60 23.69 -5.69
CA ASP A 25 9.30 24.85 -6.25
C ASP A 25 10.31 24.40 -7.34
N PHE A 26 10.81 23.17 -7.26
CA PHE A 26 11.62 22.57 -8.32
C PHE A 26 10.81 22.36 -9.59
N TRP A 27 11.37 22.82 -10.72
CA TRP A 27 10.71 22.78 -12.04
C TRP A 27 9.32 23.44 -12.06
N SER A 28 9.08 24.42 -11.20
CA SER A 28 7.85 25.22 -11.19
C SER A 28 6.57 24.38 -11.08
N GLN A 29 6.58 23.34 -10.25
CA GLN A 29 5.43 22.46 -10.01
C GLN A 29 4.50 22.94 -8.89
N ARG A 30 4.73 24.14 -8.34
CA ARG A 30 4.01 24.67 -7.16
C ARG A 30 2.50 24.70 -7.40
N TYR A 31 1.75 24.04 -6.52
CA TYR A 31 0.30 24.03 -6.56
C TYR A 31 -0.29 25.20 -5.76
N THR A 32 -1.22 25.93 -6.37
CA THR A 32 -1.97 27.03 -5.74
C THR A 32 -3.42 26.66 -5.44
N SER A 33 -3.90 25.51 -5.95
CA SER A 33 -5.21 24.95 -5.64
C SER A 33 -5.16 23.42 -5.66
N TRP A 34 -6.02 22.77 -4.88
CA TRP A 34 -6.12 21.30 -4.84
C TRP A 34 -6.61 20.71 -6.16
N GLU A 35 -7.37 21.48 -6.94
CA GLU A 35 -7.95 21.09 -8.22
C GLU A 35 -6.86 20.88 -9.28
N GLN A 36 -5.68 21.49 -9.10
CA GLN A 36 -4.50 21.29 -9.95
C GLN A 36 -3.82 19.95 -9.70
N VAL A 37 -3.97 19.38 -8.50
CA VAL A 37 -3.34 18.10 -8.15
C VAL A 37 -4.05 16.97 -8.91
N GLN A 38 -3.28 16.21 -9.69
CA GLN A 38 -3.73 15.01 -10.40
C GLN A 38 -2.98 13.78 -9.88
N PRO A 39 -3.52 12.57 -10.03
CA PRO A 39 -2.71 11.36 -9.97
C PRO A 39 -1.52 11.45 -10.95
N PRO A 40 -0.39 10.79 -10.68
CA PRO A 40 0.67 10.62 -11.66
C PRO A 40 0.09 10.06 -12.97
N ARG A 41 0.42 10.72 -14.09
CA ARG A 41 0.00 10.33 -15.44
C ARG A 41 1.22 10.26 -16.34
N ALA A 42 1.05 9.70 -17.54
CA ALA A 42 2.07 9.78 -18.57
C ALA A 42 2.50 11.24 -18.77
N MET A 43 3.81 11.48 -18.75
CA MET A 43 4.40 12.80 -18.87
C MET A 43 5.71 12.72 -19.65
N PRO A 44 6.19 13.84 -20.22
CA PRO A 44 7.36 13.83 -21.10
C PRO A 44 8.68 13.44 -20.42
N THR A 45 8.75 13.46 -19.09
CA THR A 45 9.98 13.25 -18.31
C THR A 45 9.70 12.59 -16.95
N PHE A 46 10.59 12.75 -15.97
CA PHE A 46 10.47 12.19 -14.63
C PHE A 46 9.33 12.84 -13.82
N ALA A 47 8.54 12.00 -13.17
CA ALA A 47 7.52 12.44 -12.22
C ALA A 47 8.14 12.91 -10.90
N ASN A 48 7.41 13.75 -10.18
CA ASN A 48 7.78 14.15 -8.83
C ASN A 48 7.83 12.90 -7.91
N PRO A 49 8.98 12.57 -7.31
CA PRO A 49 9.11 11.34 -6.53
C PRO A 49 8.24 11.35 -5.26
N GLY A 50 8.02 12.53 -4.66
CA GLY A 50 7.11 12.70 -3.53
C GLY A 50 5.67 12.37 -3.91
N GLN A 51 5.21 12.89 -5.05
CA GLN A 51 3.89 12.60 -5.60
C GLN A 51 3.72 11.11 -5.94
N VAL A 52 4.73 10.48 -6.57
CA VAL A 52 4.69 9.05 -6.91
C VAL A 52 4.61 8.18 -5.66
N LEU A 53 5.38 8.51 -4.62
CA LEU A 53 5.35 7.78 -3.35
C LEU A 53 4.00 7.93 -2.64
N ASP A 54 3.46 9.15 -2.58
CA ASP A 54 2.14 9.39 -2.00
C ASP A 54 1.01 8.78 -2.82
N TRP A 55 1.17 8.68 -4.14
CA TRP A 55 0.24 7.93 -4.98
C TRP A 55 0.23 6.43 -4.65
N ARG A 56 1.40 5.81 -4.48
CA ARG A 56 1.50 4.40 -4.04
C ARG A 56 0.86 4.19 -2.67
N ARG A 57 1.14 5.08 -1.70
CA ARG A 57 0.52 5.05 -0.36
C ARG A 57 -1.00 5.25 -0.42
N PHE A 58 -1.48 6.10 -1.31
CA PHE A 58 -2.91 6.28 -1.54
C PHE A 58 -3.54 5.03 -2.14
N CYS A 59 -2.92 4.39 -3.13
CA CYS A 59 -3.42 3.14 -3.69
C CYS A 59 -3.52 2.04 -2.62
N ASP A 60 -2.46 1.84 -1.82
CA ASP A 60 -2.48 0.93 -0.66
C ASP A 60 -3.62 1.27 0.30
N HIS A 61 -3.78 2.55 0.67
CA HIS A 61 -4.86 3.00 1.54
C HIS A 61 -6.25 2.67 0.99
N GLN A 62 -6.47 2.82 -0.32
CA GLN A 62 -7.76 2.52 -0.93
C GLN A 62 -8.07 1.03 -0.94
N VAL A 63 -7.10 0.20 -1.32
CA VAL A 63 -7.32 -1.26 -1.34
C VAL A 63 -7.50 -1.80 0.08
N ARG A 64 -6.70 -1.32 1.04
CA ARG A 64 -6.86 -1.68 2.46
C ARG A 64 -8.20 -1.22 3.01
N GLY A 65 -8.69 -0.04 2.61
CA GLY A 65 -10.01 0.45 2.98
C GLY A 65 -11.17 -0.44 2.48
N CYS A 66 -11.03 -1.04 1.29
CA CYS A 66 -11.97 -2.06 0.82
C CYS A 66 -11.94 -3.29 1.73
N MET A 67 -10.74 -3.81 2.02
CA MET A 67 -10.56 -4.95 2.94
C MET A 67 -11.16 -4.68 4.32
N GLU A 68 -10.90 -3.51 4.92
CA GLU A 68 -11.47 -3.11 6.21
C GLU A 68 -13.01 -3.10 6.17
N GLY A 69 -13.60 -2.60 5.08
CA GLY A 69 -15.04 -2.61 4.86
C GLY A 69 -15.63 -4.02 4.71
N GLU A 70 -14.94 -4.90 3.98
CA GLU A 70 -15.34 -6.31 3.82
C GLU A 70 -15.24 -7.07 5.15
N ILE A 71 -14.15 -6.87 5.91
CA ILE A 71 -14.01 -7.41 7.26
C ILE A 71 -15.17 -6.95 8.13
N ALA A 72 -15.47 -5.64 8.17
CA ALA A 72 -16.57 -5.11 8.97
C ALA A 72 -17.93 -5.75 8.59
N ALA A 73 -18.18 -5.96 7.30
CA ALA A 73 -19.39 -6.63 6.82
C ALA A 73 -19.45 -8.10 7.27
N ILE A 74 -18.33 -8.84 7.19
CA ILE A 74 -18.26 -10.23 7.70
C ILE A 74 -18.49 -10.26 9.21
N ARG A 75 -17.87 -9.34 9.96
CA ARG A 75 -17.99 -9.26 11.43
C ARG A 75 -19.39 -8.94 11.93
N ALA A 76 -20.23 -8.31 11.11
CA ALA A 76 -21.65 -8.12 11.42
C ALA A 76 -22.42 -9.46 11.51
N HIS A 77 -21.90 -10.54 10.94
CA HIS A 77 -22.59 -11.82 10.81
C HIS A 77 -21.79 -13.03 11.30
N SER A 78 -20.49 -12.90 11.55
CA SER A 78 -19.61 -14.02 11.93
C SER A 78 -18.48 -13.58 12.86
N THR A 79 -18.16 -14.45 13.82
CA THR A 79 -17.00 -14.31 14.70
C THR A 79 -15.81 -15.17 14.26
N LEU A 80 -15.94 -15.92 13.16
CA LEU A 80 -14.86 -16.76 12.63
C LEU A 80 -13.65 -15.91 12.17
N PRO A 81 -12.42 -16.47 12.17
CA PRO A 81 -11.23 -15.78 11.68
C PRO A 81 -11.40 -15.32 10.22
N VAL A 82 -10.86 -14.14 9.91
CA VAL A 82 -10.84 -13.53 8.56
C VAL A 82 -9.40 -13.38 8.11
N THR A 83 -9.17 -13.65 6.83
CA THR A 83 -7.88 -13.50 6.17
C THR A 83 -8.07 -13.05 4.72
N THR A 84 -7.00 -12.62 4.07
CA THR A 84 -6.86 -12.47 2.63
C THR A 84 -5.42 -12.85 2.26
N ASN A 85 -5.25 -13.51 1.12
CA ASN A 85 -3.98 -14.05 0.67
C ASN A 85 -3.00 -12.95 0.25
N PHE A 86 -1.78 -13.00 0.78
CA PHE A 86 -0.66 -12.17 0.34
C PHE A 86 0.05 -12.79 -0.87
N MET A 87 1.07 -12.11 -1.36
CA MET A 87 1.81 -12.49 -2.58
C MET A 87 3.32 -12.25 -2.37
N GLY A 88 3.89 -12.91 -1.38
CA GLY A 88 5.29 -12.80 -1.03
C GLY A 88 5.71 -11.37 -0.70
N SER A 89 6.92 -10.99 -1.13
CA SER A 89 7.35 -9.60 -1.11
C SER A 89 6.65 -8.81 -2.21
N PHE A 90 5.51 -8.19 -1.88
CA PHE A 90 4.69 -7.41 -2.83
C PHE A 90 4.80 -5.89 -2.57
N PRO A 91 5.68 -5.16 -3.28
CA PRO A 91 5.96 -3.75 -3.00
C PRO A 91 4.77 -2.77 -3.12
N PRO A 92 3.71 -3.03 -3.92
CA PRO A 92 2.58 -2.10 -4.01
C PRO A 92 1.78 -1.92 -2.71
N LEU A 93 1.81 -2.88 -1.77
CA LEU A 93 1.00 -2.87 -0.55
C LEU A 93 1.86 -2.90 0.72
N ASP A 94 1.39 -2.23 1.77
CA ASP A 94 2.05 -2.26 3.09
C ASP A 94 1.47 -3.40 3.92
N TYR A 95 1.90 -4.63 3.65
CA TYR A 95 1.41 -5.82 4.35
C TYR A 95 1.59 -5.78 5.87
N ARG A 96 2.54 -4.98 6.38
CA ARG A 96 2.68 -4.77 7.84
C ARG A 96 1.52 -4.00 8.45
N ARG A 97 0.86 -3.12 7.69
CA ARG A 97 -0.38 -2.48 8.11
C ARG A 97 -1.56 -3.44 7.99
N TRP A 98 -1.67 -4.12 6.85
CA TRP A 98 -2.75 -5.06 6.59
C TRP A 98 -2.82 -6.18 7.62
N ALA A 99 -1.66 -6.73 8.01
CA ALA A 99 -1.55 -7.79 9.01
C ALA A 99 -2.17 -7.43 10.38
N ARG A 100 -2.36 -6.15 10.70
CA ARG A 100 -2.98 -5.71 11.97
C ARG A 100 -4.50 -5.86 11.98
N ASP A 101 -5.10 -5.95 10.79
CA ASP A 101 -6.54 -6.01 10.60
C ASP A 101 -7.02 -7.45 10.34
N LEU A 102 -6.09 -8.41 10.17
CA LEU A 102 -6.37 -9.82 9.84
C LEU A 102 -6.12 -10.73 11.06
N ASP A 103 -6.90 -11.80 11.17
CA ASP A 103 -6.76 -12.77 12.27
C ASP A 103 -5.67 -13.81 12.00
N VAL A 104 -5.48 -14.15 10.72
CA VAL A 104 -4.50 -15.12 10.24
C VAL A 104 -3.83 -14.53 9.01
N ILE A 105 -2.50 -14.62 8.96
CA ILE A 105 -1.74 -14.26 7.75
C ILE A 105 -1.75 -15.48 6.82
N SER A 106 -2.03 -15.24 5.55
CA SER A 106 -1.90 -16.26 4.50
C SER A 106 -1.11 -15.73 3.32
N ASP A 107 -0.45 -16.60 2.56
CA ASP A 107 0.38 -16.22 1.43
C ASP A 107 0.25 -17.20 0.25
N ASP A 108 0.15 -16.64 -0.96
CA ASP A 108 0.19 -17.42 -2.20
C ASP A 108 1.62 -17.43 -2.74
N HIS A 109 2.20 -18.62 -2.87
CA HIS A 109 3.59 -18.77 -3.26
C HIS A 109 3.81 -19.75 -4.42
N TYR A 110 4.46 -19.26 -5.48
CA TYR A 110 4.70 -19.99 -6.74
C TYR A 110 6.18 -19.87 -7.17
N PRO A 111 7.11 -20.62 -6.56
CA PRO A 111 8.52 -20.57 -6.95
C PRO A 111 8.75 -21.18 -8.34
N ASP A 112 9.66 -20.59 -9.12
CA ASP A 112 10.12 -21.19 -10.38
C ASP A 112 11.08 -22.35 -10.05
N PRO A 113 10.75 -23.60 -10.39
CA PRO A 113 11.61 -24.74 -10.10
C PRO A 113 12.95 -24.71 -10.87
N ALA A 114 13.06 -23.92 -11.93
CA ALA A 114 14.29 -23.74 -12.70
C ALA A 114 15.22 -22.65 -12.13
N ASP A 115 14.73 -21.80 -11.22
CA ASP A 115 15.54 -20.76 -10.59
C ASP A 115 16.38 -21.34 -9.44
N PRO A 116 17.73 -21.31 -9.54
CA PRO A 116 18.59 -21.77 -8.44
C PRO A 116 18.42 -20.93 -7.15
N GLY A 117 17.87 -19.72 -7.25
CA GLY A 117 17.52 -18.86 -6.11
C GLY A 117 16.17 -19.15 -5.46
N ALA A 118 15.35 -20.05 -6.04
CA ALA A 118 13.98 -20.29 -5.60
C ALA A 118 13.90 -20.67 -4.12
N ALA A 119 14.74 -21.61 -3.64
CA ALA A 119 14.73 -22.04 -2.25
C ALA A 119 14.99 -20.88 -1.26
N ALA A 120 15.91 -19.96 -1.60
CA ALA A 120 16.19 -18.79 -0.78
C ALA A 120 15.02 -17.80 -0.80
N SER A 121 14.37 -17.63 -1.95
CA SER A 121 13.17 -16.79 -2.08
C SER A 121 11.99 -17.35 -1.26
N VAL A 122 11.78 -18.67 -1.29
CA VAL A 122 10.77 -19.37 -0.46
C VAL A 122 11.03 -19.09 1.02
N ALA A 123 12.27 -19.28 1.46
CA ALA A 123 12.64 -19.08 2.86
C ALA A 123 12.44 -17.61 3.29
N TRP A 124 12.84 -16.65 2.44
CA TRP A 124 12.65 -15.23 2.70
C TRP A 124 11.17 -14.86 2.84
N GLN A 125 10.32 -15.32 1.92
CA GLN A 125 8.89 -15.03 1.94
C GLN A 125 8.21 -15.67 3.16
N GLY A 126 8.56 -16.93 3.49
CA GLY A 126 8.05 -17.58 4.69
C GLY A 126 8.46 -16.88 6.00
N ASP A 127 9.69 -16.37 6.07
CA ASP A 127 10.17 -15.59 7.20
C ASP A 127 9.48 -14.22 7.29
N LEU A 128 9.21 -13.59 6.15
CA LEU A 128 8.40 -12.36 6.06
C LEU A 128 7.00 -12.60 6.61
N MET A 129 6.30 -13.65 6.18
CA MET A 129 4.94 -13.98 6.66
C MET A 129 4.91 -14.30 8.15
N ARG A 130 5.88 -15.09 8.63
CA ARG A 130 6.05 -15.34 10.08
C ARG A 130 6.27 -14.03 10.85
N GLY A 131 7.06 -13.12 10.31
CA GLY A 131 7.29 -11.80 10.91
C GLY A 131 6.04 -10.92 10.94
N LEU A 132 5.23 -10.96 9.89
CA LEU A 132 3.94 -10.25 9.81
C LEU A 132 2.92 -10.81 10.79
N ALA A 133 2.92 -12.14 11.00
CA ALA A 133 2.10 -12.82 12.00
C ALA A 133 2.60 -12.65 13.44
N GLY A 134 3.65 -11.83 13.68
CA GLY A 134 4.22 -11.64 15.01
C GLY A 134 4.81 -12.91 15.62
N GLY A 135 5.22 -13.87 14.80
CA GLY A 135 5.73 -15.19 15.22
C GLY A 135 4.66 -16.27 15.37
N ALA A 136 3.37 -15.95 15.21
CA ALA A 136 2.31 -16.95 15.18
C ALA A 136 2.37 -17.80 13.90
N PRO A 137 1.75 -19.01 13.90
CA PRO A 137 1.55 -19.79 12.67
C PRO A 137 0.78 -18.99 11.60
N TRP A 138 1.11 -19.22 10.33
CA TRP A 138 0.50 -18.62 9.16
C TRP A 138 0.14 -19.70 8.12
N LEU A 139 -0.72 -19.36 7.16
CA LEU A 139 -1.26 -20.26 6.12
C LEU A 139 -0.50 -20.15 4.80
#